data_AF-A0A2D4MWI8-F1
#
_entry.id   AF-A0A2D4MWI8-F1
#
_cell.length_a   1.000
_cell.length_b   1.000
_cell.length_c   1.000
_cell.angle_alpha   90.00
_cell.angle_beta   90.00
_cell.angle_gamma   90.00
#
_symmetry.space_group_name_H-M   'P 1'
#
loop_
_entity.id
_entity.type
_entity.pdbx_description
1 polymer ?
#
loop_
_entity_poly.entity_id
_entity_poly.type
_entity_poly.pdbx_seq_one_letter_code
_entity_poly.pdbx_strand_id
1 'polypeptide(L)'
;EDLANNFFSFLYGILQSIPVMDSTKLELYEEPLLILVRTLFPFQIHSHETFEPIYLNILLEKLHALFEVDVLRLLQSMKIKEVLCHILQYFLMYVPAGYESAVPVRNTYINNICRFFISAIGCQLEQEYLLSPLYVVLKTVASEIIQELQCSCYPETSDTDGGSSSSSDDVPQKRLRLCLSLKHPKKLAPPKPHIMNMKMKSKLWNFICQKADSLLSLLEQDNLPVEVLQTVEGIALIAQLAAMCTVHSREDLNRIDHQVANMYNLYSHENGNASESKEHIQLIWISSEFTMRAVR
;
A
#
# COMPACT_ATOMS: atom_id res chain seq x y z
N GLU A 1 21.26 21.98 11.80
CA GLU A 1 20.27 21.50 12.79
C GLU A 1 19.28 22.59 13.21
N ASP A 2 19.69 23.66 13.91
CA ASP A 2 18.76 24.70 14.41
C ASP A 2 17.87 25.37 13.34
N LEU A 3 18.42 25.67 12.16
CA LEU A 3 17.63 26.22 11.03
C LEU A 3 16.59 25.23 10.52
N ALA A 4 16.93 23.93 10.45
CA ALA A 4 16.00 22.88 10.04
C ALA A 4 14.90 22.69 11.09
N ASN A 5 15.27 22.65 12.38
CA ASN A 5 14.33 22.59 13.50
C ASN A 5 13.31 23.73 13.45
N ASN A 6 13.77 24.97 13.24
CA ASN A 6 12.90 26.14 13.15
C ASN A 6 11.98 26.06 11.91
N PHE A 7 12.53 25.70 10.75
CA PHE A 7 11.77 25.56 9.52
C PHE A 7 10.67 24.51 9.66
N PHE A 8 11.00 23.31 10.13
CA PHE A 8 10.04 22.22 10.29
C PHE A 8 9.01 22.53 11.37
N SER A 9 9.40 23.14 12.49
CA SER A 9 8.45 23.60 13.51
C SER A 9 7.42 24.57 12.94
N PHE A 10 7.85 25.49 12.07
CA PHE A 10 6.95 26.42 11.39
C PHE A 10 6.04 25.72 10.38
N LEU A 11 6.60 24.82 9.56
CA LEU A 11 5.82 24.03 8.60
C LEU A 11 4.74 23.19 9.31
N TYR A 12 5.08 22.51 10.41
CA TYR A 12 4.12 21.75 11.20
C TYR A 12 3.04 22.65 11.80
N GLY A 13 3.42 23.83 12.31
CA GLY A 13 2.47 24.82 12.82
C GLY A 13 1.47 25.28 11.77
N ILE A 14 1.95 25.57 10.54
CA ILE A 14 1.07 25.90 9.42
C ILE A 14 0.12 24.74 9.14
N LEU A 15 0.65 23.52 8.94
CA LEU A 15 -0.16 22.36 8.61
C LEU A 15 -1.25 22.11 9.67
N GLN A 16 -0.90 22.17 10.95
CA GLN A 16 -1.86 21.98 12.05
C GLN A 16 -2.91 23.08 12.16
N SER A 17 -2.62 24.29 11.67
CA SER A 17 -3.57 25.41 11.69
C SER A 17 -4.58 25.37 10.55
N ILE A 18 -4.33 24.59 9.49
CA ILE A 18 -5.19 24.48 8.29
C ILE A 18 -6.69 24.29 8.63
N PRO A 19 -7.09 23.39 9.55
CA PRO A 19 -8.52 23.18 9.85
C PRO A 19 -9.22 24.38 10.51
N VAL A 20 -8.45 25.28 11.11
CA VAL A 20 -8.96 26.43 11.88
C VAL A 20 -8.76 27.75 11.12
N MET A 21 -7.99 27.74 10.03
CA MET A 21 -7.81 28.91 9.17
C MET A 21 -9.10 29.27 8.47
N ASP A 22 -9.45 30.56 8.50
CA ASP A 22 -10.52 31.09 7.67
C ASP A 22 -10.16 31.01 6.17
N SER A 23 -11.18 31.03 5.31
CA SER A 23 -10.99 30.88 3.86
C SER A 23 -10.08 31.97 3.28
N THR A 24 -10.18 33.21 3.78
CA THR A 24 -9.39 34.34 3.27
C THR A 24 -7.89 34.18 3.56
N LYS A 25 -7.54 33.65 4.73
CA LYS A 25 -6.15 33.33 5.06
C LYS A 25 -5.67 32.15 4.26
N LEU A 26 -6.50 31.13 4.09
CA LEU A 26 -6.14 29.95 3.32
C LEU A 26 -5.80 30.30 1.85
N GLU A 27 -6.59 31.18 1.23
CA GLU A 27 -6.36 31.72 -0.12
C GLU A 27 -5.00 32.44 -0.25
N LEU A 28 -4.52 33.10 0.81
CA LEU A 28 -3.20 33.76 0.79
C LEU A 28 -2.04 32.77 0.82
N TYR A 29 -2.23 31.59 1.42
CA TYR A 29 -1.16 30.62 1.65
C TYR A 29 -1.22 29.40 0.73
N GLU A 30 -2.33 29.12 0.07
CA GLU A 30 -2.51 27.88 -0.70
C GLU A 30 -1.49 27.69 -1.82
N GLU A 31 -1.20 28.73 -2.60
CA GLU A 31 -0.24 28.65 -3.70
C GLU A 31 1.21 28.61 -3.18
N PRO A 32 1.65 29.50 -2.27
CA PRO A 32 2.99 29.41 -1.68
C PRO A 32 3.24 28.06 -0.99
N LEU A 33 2.24 27.52 -0.27
CA LEU A 33 2.39 26.26 0.43
C LEU A 33 2.48 25.08 -0.54
N LEU A 34 1.69 25.08 -1.62
CA LEU A 34 1.77 24.07 -2.67
C LEU A 34 3.14 24.04 -3.33
N ILE A 35 3.67 25.21 -3.69
CA ILE A 35 5.01 25.34 -4.26
C ILE A 35 6.06 24.84 -3.25
N LEU A 36 5.99 25.31 -2.01
CA LEU A 36 6.94 24.92 -0.96
C LEU A 36 6.97 23.40 -0.77
N VAL A 37 5.79 22.77 -0.65
CA VAL A 37 5.68 21.32 -0.40
C VAL A 37 6.18 20.51 -1.59
N ARG A 38 5.88 20.92 -2.83
CA ARG A 38 6.40 20.24 -4.03
C ARG A 38 7.91 20.38 -4.18
N THR A 39 8.47 21.54 -3.83
CA THR A 39 9.92 21.77 -3.85
C THR A 39 10.63 21.00 -2.74
N LEU A 40 10.05 20.96 -1.54
CA LEU A 40 10.62 20.28 -0.40
C LEU A 40 10.54 18.75 -0.54
N PHE A 41 9.43 18.23 -1.06
CA PHE A 41 9.18 16.79 -1.19
C PHE A 41 9.08 16.38 -2.66
N PRO A 42 10.18 16.45 -3.43
CA PRO A 42 10.16 16.12 -4.84
C PRO A 42 9.97 14.61 -5.04
N PHE A 43 9.27 14.23 -6.11
CA PHE A 43 9.07 12.83 -6.49
C PHE A 43 10.32 12.24 -7.14
N GLN A 44 11.38 12.12 -6.35
CA GLN A 44 12.71 11.69 -6.75
C GLN A 44 13.23 10.62 -5.80
N ILE A 45 13.86 9.59 -6.36
CA ILE A 45 14.50 8.51 -5.60
C ILE A 45 15.59 9.12 -4.70
N HIS A 46 15.74 8.60 -3.47
CA HIS A 46 16.72 9.05 -2.48
C HIS A 46 16.52 10.48 -1.94
N SER A 47 15.48 11.20 -2.35
CA SER A 47 15.18 12.55 -1.82
C SER A 47 14.95 12.56 -0.31
N HIS A 48 14.47 11.45 0.26
CA HIS A 48 14.23 11.31 1.71
C HIS A 48 15.50 11.44 2.54
N GLU A 49 16.67 11.11 1.96
CA GLU A 49 17.97 11.14 2.63
C GLU A 49 18.43 12.56 2.98
N THR A 50 17.78 13.58 2.40
CA THR A 50 18.03 15.00 2.73
C THR A 50 17.40 15.42 4.05
N PHE A 51 16.55 14.58 4.65
CA PHE A 51 15.84 14.85 5.90
C PHE A 51 16.34 13.96 7.01
N GLU A 52 16.38 14.48 8.24
CA GLU A 52 16.50 13.60 9.39
C GLU A 52 15.19 12.81 9.58
N PRO A 53 15.27 11.50 9.93
CA PRO A 53 14.09 10.64 10.15
C PRO A 53 13.04 11.25 11.08
N ILE A 54 13.47 11.99 12.11
CA ILE A 54 12.58 12.61 13.09
C ILE A 54 11.63 13.63 12.45
N TYR A 55 12.08 14.41 11.47
CA TYR A 55 11.23 15.40 10.81
C TYR A 55 10.15 14.74 9.97
N LEU A 56 10.49 13.65 9.29
CA LEU A 56 9.53 12.88 8.51
C LEU A 56 8.52 12.17 9.43
N ASN A 57 8.98 11.63 10.56
CA ASN A 57 8.10 10.98 11.52
C ASN A 57 7.05 11.95 12.08
N ILE A 58 7.48 13.12 12.54
CA ILE A 58 6.57 14.16 13.06
C ILE A 58 5.63 14.64 11.96
N LEU A 59 6.12 14.80 10.73
CA LEU A 59 5.28 15.19 9.60
C LEU A 59 4.17 14.16 9.33
N LEU A 60 4.50 12.87 9.33
CA LEU A 60 3.52 11.80 9.14
C LEU A 60 2.48 11.77 10.28
N GLU A 61 2.91 11.99 11.53
CA GLU A 61 2.01 12.12 12.68
C GLU A 61 1.07 13.31 12.52
N LYS A 62 1.57 14.49 12.11
CA LYS A 62 0.74 15.68 11.89
C LYS A 62 -0.23 15.49 10.74
N LEU A 63 0.22 14.83 9.68
CA LEU A 63 -0.62 14.48 8.55
C LEU A 63 -1.75 13.54 8.97
N HIS A 64 -1.47 12.51 9.78
CA HIS A 64 -2.49 11.64 10.35
C HIS A 64 -3.52 12.42 11.17
N ALA A 65 -3.08 13.29 12.08
CA ALA A 65 -3.96 14.10 12.92
C ALA A 65 -4.88 15.03 12.10
N LEU A 66 -4.39 15.54 10.96
CA LEU A 66 -5.21 16.33 10.04
C LEU A 66 -6.31 15.49 9.39
N PHE A 67 -5.99 14.30 8.91
CA PHE A 67 -7.00 13.42 8.32
C PHE A 67 -8.00 12.90 9.35
N GLU A 68 -7.59 12.73 10.61
CA GLU A 68 -8.46 12.31 11.72
C GLU A 68 -9.61 13.29 11.99
N VAL A 69 -9.39 14.59 11.78
CA VAL A 69 -10.42 15.63 11.92
C VAL A 69 -11.22 15.88 10.64
N ASP A 70 -11.24 14.93 9.70
CA ASP A 70 -11.96 15.00 8.42
C ASP A 70 -11.60 16.24 7.57
N VAL A 71 -10.34 16.69 7.62
CA VAL A 71 -9.87 17.89 6.91
C VAL A 71 -10.23 17.91 5.41
N LEU A 72 -10.30 16.72 4.77
CA LEU A 72 -10.68 16.59 3.36
C LEU A 72 -12.09 17.07 3.05
N ARG A 73 -13.03 16.91 3.98
CA ARG A 73 -14.42 17.36 3.84
C ARG A 73 -14.59 18.81 4.27
N LEU A 74 -13.82 19.23 5.28
CA LEU A 74 -13.88 20.60 5.81
C LEU A 74 -13.27 21.63 4.85
N LEU A 75 -12.23 21.25 4.10
CA LEU A 75 -11.56 22.17 3.18
C LEU A 75 -12.33 22.35 1.88
N GLN A 76 -12.44 23.61 1.45
CA GLN A 76 -12.87 23.96 0.09
C GLN A 76 -11.68 24.11 -0.87
N SER A 77 -10.50 24.55 -0.38
CA SER A 77 -9.33 24.76 -1.22
C SER A 77 -8.77 23.43 -1.74
N MET A 78 -8.83 23.26 -3.06
CA MET A 78 -8.28 22.09 -3.75
C MET A 78 -6.76 22.02 -3.66
N LYS A 79 -6.08 23.17 -3.68
CA LYS A 79 -4.61 23.23 -3.56
C LYS A 79 -4.13 22.75 -2.21
N ILE A 80 -4.87 23.05 -1.13
CA ILE A 80 -4.51 22.54 0.20
C ILE A 80 -4.76 21.04 0.29
N LYS A 81 -5.86 20.52 -0.28
CA LYS A 81 -6.07 19.07 -0.36
C LYS A 81 -4.94 18.38 -1.13
N GLU A 82 -4.51 19.02 -2.23
CA GLU A 82 -3.37 18.58 -3.02
C GLU A 82 -2.07 18.61 -2.23
N VAL A 83 -1.79 19.65 -1.44
CA VAL A 83 -0.64 19.70 -0.51
C VAL A 83 -0.61 18.48 0.40
N LEU A 84 -1.73 18.18 1.08
CA LEU A 84 -1.79 17.06 2.03
C LEU A 84 -1.60 15.72 1.33
N CYS A 85 -2.18 15.56 0.14
CA CYS A 85 -2.07 14.33 -0.63
C CYS A 85 -0.70 14.16 -1.29
N HIS A 86 -0.05 15.25 -1.67
CA HIS A 86 1.34 15.26 -2.16
C HIS A 86 2.29 14.77 -1.07
N ILE A 87 2.16 15.27 0.15
CA ILE A 87 2.96 14.81 1.29
C ILE A 87 2.74 13.32 1.52
N LEU A 88 1.48 12.86 1.57
CA LEU A 88 1.18 11.44 1.74
C LEU A 88 1.81 10.58 0.63
N GLN A 89 1.65 10.99 -0.63
CA GLN A 89 2.22 10.29 -1.78
C GLN A 89 3.74 10.23 -1.71
N TYR A 90 4.38 11.31 -1.26
CA TYR A 90 5.81 11.34 -1.02
C TYR A 90 6.24 10.24 -0.03
N PHE A 91 5.55 10.12 1.10
CA PHE A 91 5.80 9.02 2.05
C PHE A 91 5.65 7.67 1.37
N LEU A 92 4.53 7.44 0.69
CA LEU A 92 4.19 6.15 0.09
C LEU A 92 5.20 5.69 -0.97
N MET A 93 5.78 6.62 -1.73
CA MET A 93 6.62 6.28 -2.89
C MET A 93 8.13 6.46 -2.66
N TYR A 94 8.53 7.44 -1.84
CA TYR A 94 9.92 7.91 -1.79
C TYR A 94 10.58 7.80 -0.42
N VAL A 95 9.80 7.55 0.64
CA VAL A 95 10.32 7.29 1.99
C VAL A 95 10.27 5.78 2.28
N PRO A 96 11.42 5.08 2.39
CA PRO A 96 11.45 3.65 2.65
C PRO A 96 10.78 3.29 3.98
N ALA A 97 10.03 2.18 4.00
CA ALA A 97 9.46 1.68 5.24
C ALA A 97 10.57 1.33 6.24
N GLY A 98 10.49 1.86 7.46
CA GLY A 98 11.54 1.70 8.47
C GLY A 98 12.49 2.89 8.57
N TYR A 99 12.43 3.86 7.65
CA TYR A 99 13.30 5.03 7.66
C TYR A 99 12.91 6.03 8.75
N GLU A 100 11.70 6.59 8.68
CA GLU A 100 11.23 7.61 9.62
C GLU A 100 10.76 7.02 10.95
N SER A 101 10.22 5.80 10.92
CA SER A 101 9.69 5.10 12.07
C SER A 101 9.72 3.59 11.87
N ALA A 102 9.55 2.82 12.94
CA ALA A 102 9.39 1.37 12.82
C ALA A 102 8.21 1.02 11.89
N VAL A 103 8.40 0.04 11.02
CA VAL A 103 7.40 -0.38 10.00
C VAL A 103 5.98 -0.56 10.57
N PRO A 104 5.76 -1.18 11.76
CA PRO A 104 4.42 -1.31 12.33
C PRO A 104 3.76 0.03 12.70
N VAL A 105 4.55 1.02 13.11
CA VAL A 105 4.07 2.36 13.46
C VAL A 105 3.65 3.11 12.20
N ARG A 106 4.53 3.17 11.19
CA ARG A 106 4.22 3.70 9.86
C ARG A 106 2.94 3.09 9.28
N ASN A 107 2.86 1.77 9.30
CA ASN A 107 1.70 1.07 8.74
C ASN A 107 0.41 1.39 9.50
N THR A 108 0.47 1.66 10.80
CA THR A 108 -0.70 2.13 11.56
C THR A 108 -1.17 3.49 11.03
N TYR A 109 -0.27 4.47 10.90
CA TYR A 109 -0.61 5.79 10.37
C TYR A 109 -1.15 5.73 8.94
N ILE A 110 -0.46 5.04 8.03
CA ILE A 110 -0.89 4.92 6.63
C ILE A 110 -2.25 4.24 6.52
N ASN A 111 -2.47 3.12 7.24
CA ASN A 111 -3.77 2.45 7.22
C ASN A 111 -4.90 3.35 7.74
N ASN A 112 -4.66 4.11 8.82
CA ASN A 112 -5.66 5.03 9.34
C ASN A 112 -5.95 6.16 8.35
N ILE A 113 -4.93 6.77 7.76
CA ILE A 113 -5.09 7.79 6.70
C ILE A 113 -5.92 7.24 5.54
N CYS A 114 -5.60 6.05 5.04
CA CYS A 114 -6.34 5.45 3.95
C CYS A 114 -7.80 5.12 4.31
N ARG A 115 -8.14 4.87 5.58
CA ARG A 115 -9.55 4.73 6.02
C ARG A 115 -10.32 6.04 5.86
N PHE A 116 -9.71 7.18 6.14
CA PHE A 116 -10.32 8.50 5.90
C PHE A 116 -10.50 8.74 4.40
N PHE A 117 -9.54 8.35 3.57
CA PHE A 117 -9.66 8.46 2.11
C PHE A 117 -10.80 7.60 1.56
N ILE A 118 -10.92 6.34 2.01
CA ILE A 118 -12.03 5.46 1.63
C ILE A 118 -13.37 6.01 2.09
N SER A 119 -13.40 6.75 3.19
CA SER A 119 -14.63 7.39 3.69
C SER A 119 -14.97 8.66 2.91
N ALA A 120 -13.99 9.37 2.38
CA ALA A 120 -14.14 10.62 1.63
C ALA A 120 -14.38 10.42 0.12
N ILE A 121 -13.85 9.36 -0.47
CA ILE A 121 -14.01 9.07 -1.90
C ILE A 121 -15.48 8.77 -2.24
N GLY A 122 -15.95 9.36 -3.32
CA GLY A 122 -17.35 9.40 -3.75
C GLY A 122 -18.18 10.53 -3.12
N CYS A 123 -17.68 11.20 -2.07
CA CYS A 123 -18.42 12.29 -1.41
C CYS A 123 -18.11 13.69 -1.96
N GLN A 124 -17.19 13.81 -2.94
CA GLN A 124 -16.71 15.10 -3.43
C GLN A 124 -16.73 15.14 -4.97
N LEU A 125 -17.07 16.31 -5.53
CA LEU A 125 -17.06 16.56 -6.99
C LEU A 125 -15.67 16.35 -7.59
N GLU A 126 -14.64 16.93 -6.97
CA GLU A 126 -13.25 16.79 -7.39
C GLU A 126 -12.51 15.96 -6.34
N GLN A 127 -11.95 14.82 -6.77
CA GLN A 127 -11.34 13.82 -5.88
C GLN A 127 -10.13 13.11 -6.50
N GLU A 128 -9.63 13.60 -7.63
CA GLU A 128 -8.48 13.02 -8.35
C GLU A 128 -7.23 12.94 -7.48
N TYR A 129 -7.06 13.92 -6.58
CA TYR A 129 -5.97 13.99 -5.62
C TYR A 129 -5.94 12.80 -4.63
N LEU A 130 -7.06 12.10 -4.42
CA LEU A 130 -7.13 10.90 -3.58
C LEU A 130 -6.70 9.62 -4.31
N LEU A 131 -6.83 9.61 -5.65
CA LEU A 131 -6.69 8.39 -6.44
C LEU A 131 -5.24 7.90 -6.47
N SER A 132 -4.27 8.81 -6.65
CA SER A 132 -2.86 8.43 -6.76
C SER A 132 -2.33 7.82 -5.45
N PRO A 133 -2.50 8.44 -4.27
CA PRO A 133 -2.09 7.81 -3.01
C PRO A 133 -2.78 6.47 -2.73
N LEU A 134 -4.10 6.37 -2.96
CA LEU A 134 -4.84 5.12 -2.77
C LEU A 134 -4.34 4.00 -3.69
N TYR A 135 -4.08 4.32 -4.95
CA TYR A 135 -3.53 3.37 -5.91
C TYR A 135 -2.17 2.83 -5.47
N VAL A 136 -1.27 3.71 -5.01
CA VAL A 136 0.06 3.29 -4.52
C VAL A 136 -0.10 2.33 -3.34
N VAL A 137 -0.96 2.63 -2.37
CA VAL A 137 -1.18 1.73 -1.22
C VAL A 137 -1.75 0.38 -1.65
N LEU A 138 -2.76 0.38 -2.53
CA LEU A 138 -3.35 -0.86 -3.04
C LEU A 138 -2.33 -1.69 -3.83
N LYS A 139 -1.47 -1.04 -4.62
CA LYS A 139 -0.39 -1.71 -5.36
C LYS A 139 0.61 -2.33 -4.40
N THR A 140 1.09 -1.58 -3.41
CA THR A 140 2.05 -2.09 -2.41
C THR A 140 1.49 -3.30 -1.66
N VAL A 141 0.26 -3.22 -1.18
CA VAL A 141 -0.41 -4.34 -0.50
C VAL A 141 -0.54 -5.57 -1.42
N ALA A 142 -0.87 -5.37 -2.69
CA ALA A 142 -0.94 -6.46 -3.65
C ALA A 142 0.43 -7.11 -3.86
N SER A 143 1.49 -6.31 -4.04
CA SER A 143 2.86 -6.79 -4.22
C SER A 143 3.38 -7.54 -2.99
N GLU A 144 3.16 -7.03 -1.78
CA GLU A 144 3.57 -7.68 -0.53
C GLU A 144 2.93 -9.06 -0.37
N ILE A 145 1.62 -9.18 -0.66
CA ILE A 145 0.90 -10.46 -0.56
C ILE A 145 1.41 -11.45 -1.61
N ILE A 146 1.67 -10.99 -2.84
CA ILE A 146 2.24 -11.84 -3.89
C ILE A 146 3.63 -12.34 -3.50
N GLN A 147 4.48 -11.47 -2.94
CA GLN A 147 5.81 -11.84 -2.49
C GLN A 147 5.77 -12.85 -1.32
N GLU A 148 4.89 -12.64 -0.33
CA GLU A 148 4.68 -13.58 0.79
C GLU A 148 4.32 -14.98 0.28
N LEU A 149 3.46 -15.06 -0.75
CA LEU A 149 3.06 -16.31 -1.37
C LEU A 149 4.21 -17.00 -2.12
N GLN A 150 4.97 -16.26 -2.91
CA GLN A 150 6.12 -16.82 -3.63
C GLN A 150 7.15 -17.43 -2.68
N CYS A 151 7.48 -16.73 -1.58
CA CYS A 151 8.36 -17.25 -0.55
C CYS A 151 7.80 -18.51 0.14
N SER A 152 6.47 -18.62 0.26
CA SER A 152 5.82 -19.80 0.84
C SER A 152 5.78 -21.01 -0.10
N CYS A 153 5.74 -20.80 -1.42
CA CYS A 153 5.73 -21.86 -2.44
C CYS A 153 7.14 -22.38 -2.79
N TYR A 154 8.18 -21.53 -2.71
CA TYR A 154 9.55 -21.88 -3.04
C TYR A 154 10.49 -21.63 -1.84
N PRO A 155 10.55 -22.53 -0.84
CA PRO A 155 11.68 -22.53 0.08
C PRO A 155 12.94 -22.89 -0.71
N GLU A 156 13.93 -22.00 -0.73
CA GLU A 156 15.20 -22.21 -1.42
C GLU A 156 15.79 -23.58 -1.07
N THR A 157 15.78 -24.50 -2.03
CA THR A 157 16.61 -25.71 -2.01
C THR A 157 18.01 -25.29 -2.39
N SER A 158 18.77 -24.74 -1.43
CA SER A 158 20.22 -24.62 -1.59
C SER A 158 20.84 -26.00 -1.38
N ASP A 159 20.79 -26.83 -2.41
CA ASP A 159 21.61 -28.03 -2.49
C ASP A 159 23.07 -27.60 -2.70
N THR A 160 23.82 -27.53 -1.60
CA THR A 160 25.29 -27.60 -1.64
C THR A 160 25.71 -28.80 -0.81
N ASP A 161 25.66 -29.98 -1.42
CA ASP A 161 26.36 -31.15 -0.91
C ASP A 161 27.57 -31.44 -1.80
N GLY A 162 28.75 -31.30 -1.20
CA GLY A 162 30.03 -31.49 -1.89
C GLY A 162 31.30 -31.41 -1.04
N GLY A 163 31.31 -31.98 0.18
CA GLY A 163 32.52 -32.62 0.73
C GLY A 163 33.45 -31.87 1.70
N SER A 164 33.31 -32.21 2.99
CA SER A 164 34.37 -32.45 4.02
C SER A 164 35.46 -31.41 4.31
N SER A 165 35.47 -30.84 5.53
CA SER A 165 36.27 -31.34 6.68
C SER A 165 36.51 -30.30 7.82
N SER A 166 36.45 -30.82 9.06
CA SER A 166 37.22 -30.40 10.25
C SER A 166 36.72 -29.29 11.21
N SER A 167 36.19 -29.73 12.37
CA SER A 167 36.58 -29.37 13.75
C SER A 167 36.49 -27.91 14.26
N SER A 168 35.54 -27.63 15.17
CA SER A 168 35.78 -27.39 16.62
C SER A 168 34.64 -26.58 17.27
N ASP A 169 34.40 -26.88 18.56
CA ASP A 169 33.45 -26.29 19.52
C ASP A 169 33.33 -24.75 19.53
N ASP A 170 32.12 -24.17 19.67
CA ASP A 170 31.50 -23.82 20.97
C ASP A 170 30.30 -22.81 20.88
N VAL A 171 29.36 -22.94 21.85
CA VAL A 171 28.24 -22.05 22.28
C VAL A 171 26.91 -21.97 21.47
N PRO A 172 25.75 -22.35 22.07
CA PRO A 172 24.43 -22.14 21.48
C PRO A 172 23.79 -20.81 21.96
N GLN A 173 23.66 -19.82 21.08
CA GLN A 173 22.70 -18.72 21.29
C GLN A 173 21.40 -19.01 20.55
N LYS A 174 20.33 -19.13 21.36
CA LYS A 174 18.90 -19.27 21.06
C LYS A 174 18.49 -18.90 19.62
N ARG A 175 18.49 -19.89 18.70
CA ARG A 175 17.89 -19.77 17.37
C ARG A 175 16.40 -20.13 17.41
N LEU A 176 15.64 -19.27 16.75
CA LEU A 176 14.21 -19.39 16.42
C LEU A 176 13.93 -20.80 15.86
N ARG A 177 12.98 -21.53 16.47
CA ARG A 177 12.64 -22.91 16.08
C ARG A 177 11.99 -22.94 14.70
N LEU A 178 12.76 -23.32 13.68
CA LEU A 178 12.27 -23.74 12.38
C LEU A 178 11.69 -25.16 12.50
N CYS A 179 10.39 -25.29 12.24
CA CYS A 179 9.69 -26.56 12.23
C CYS A 179 10.01 -27.33 10.93
N LEU A 180 10.94 -28.28 11.00
CA LEU A 180 11.06 -29.35 10.01
C LEU A 180 10.27 -30.56 10.51
N SER A 181 9.12 -30.82 9.87
CA SER A 181 8.47 -32.13 9.95
C SER A 181 8.21 -32.62 8.54
N LEU A 182 9.14 -33.44 8.06
CA LEU A 182 9.11 -34.16 6.78
C LEU A 182 7.85 -35.04 6.69
N LYS A 183 6.93 -34.73 5.77
CA LYS A 183 6.10 -35.73 5.09
C LYS A 183 5.89 -35.31 3.63
N HIS A 184 6.51 -36.06 2.71
CA HIS A 184 6.35 -35.90 1.25
C HIS A 184 4.88 -35.96 0.81
N PRO A 185 4.45 -35.14 -0.18
CA PRO A 185 3.29 -35.46 -1.00
C PRO A 185 3.70 -36.12 -2.32
N LYS A 186 3.08 -37.27 -2.61
CA LYS A 186 3.06 -37.90 -3.93
C LYS A 186 2.22 -37.05 -4.90
N LYS A 187 2.80 -36.79 -6.08
CA LYS A 187 2.23 -36.39 -7.39
C LYS A 187 0.71 -36.15 -7.43
N LEU A 188 0.28 -34.89 -7.60
CA LEU A 188 -1.13 -34.52 -7.82
C LEU A 188 -1.28 -33.31 -8.75
N ALA A 189 -1.97 -33.52 -9.88
CA ALA A 189 -2.75 -32.60 -10.74
C ALA A 189 -2.10 -31.29 -11.28
N PRO A 190 -2.56 -30.75 -12.44
CA PRO A 190 -2.08 -29.46 -12.96
C PRO A 190 -2.30 -28.32 -11.95
N PRO A 191 -1.41 -27.30 -11.89
CA PRO A 191 -1.45 -26.27 -10.87
C PRO A 191 -2.75 -25.47 -11.00
N LYS A 192 -3.62 -25.59 -9.99
CA LYS A 192 -4.77 -24.70 -9.85
C LYS A 192 -4.26 -23.30 -9.52
N PRO A 193 -4.84 -22.23 -10.09
CA PRO A 193 -4.47 -20.88 -9.71
C PRO A 193 -4.65 -20.71 -8.20
N HIS A 194 -3.65 -20.15 -7.53
CA HIS A 194 -3.78 -19.83 -6.11
C HIS A 194 -4.71 -18.62 -6.01
N ILE A 195 -5.97 -18.89 -5.67
CA ILE A 195 -7.01 -17.89 -5.51
C ILE A 195 -6.84 -17.24 -4.13
N MET A 196 -6.56 -15.94 -4.10
CA MET A 196 -6.34 -15.21 -2.85
C MET A 196 -7.46 -14.23 -2.55
N ASN A 197 -8.05 -14.32 -1.36
CA ASN A 197 -9.06 -13.39 -0.88
C ASN A 197 -8.41 -12.22 -0.11
N MET A 198 -8.42 -11.04 -0.71
CA MET A 198 -7.79 -9.84 -0.13
C MET A 198 -8.44 -9.40 1.19
N LYS A 199 -9.71 -9.77 1.46
CA LYS A 199 -10.42 -9.45 2.71
C LYS A 199 -9.72 -10.01 3.95
N MET A 200 -9.06 -11.16 3.83
CA MET A 200 -8.40 -11.83 4.96
C MET A 200 -6.99 -11.33 5.22
N LYS A 201 -6.35 -10.71 4.21
CA LYS A 201 -4.92 -10.38 4.23
C LYS A 201 -4.64 -8.89 4.30
N SER A 202 -5.56 -8.06 3.82
CA SER A 202 -5.44 -6.60 3.87
C SER A 202 -6.44 -5.99 4.84
N LYS A 203 -5.94 -5.31 5.87
CA LYS A 203 -6.78 -4.51 6.79
C LYS A 203 -7.58 -3.44 6.04
N LEU A 204 -6.94 -2.83 5.04
CA LEU A 204 -7.55 -1.82 4.19
C LEU A 204 -8.70 -2.40 3.36
N TRP A 205 -8.47 -3.56 2.75
CA TRP A 205 -9.48 -4.22 1.93
C TRP A 205 -10.65 -4.76 2.77
N ASN A 206 -10.36 -5.27 3.97
CA ASN A 206 -11.41 -5.65 4.92
C ASN A 206 -12.31 -4.45 5.27
N PHE A 207 -11.74 -3.27 5.48
CA PHE A 207 -12.52 -2.05 5.71
C PHE A 207 -13.41 -1.68 4.51
N ILE A 208 -12.91 -1.83 3.28
CA ILE A 208 -13.69 -1.62 2.06
C ILE A 208 -14.86 -2.62 1.99
N CYS A 209 -14.60 -3.90 2.28
CA CYS A 209 -15.65 -4.92 2.32
C CYS A 209 -16.71 -4.59 3.40
N GLN A 210 -16.32 -4.14 4.59
CA GLN A 210 -17.27 -3.74 5.64
C GLN A 210 -18.14 -2.54 5.21
N LYS A 211 -17.55 -1.56 4.51
CA LYS A 211 -18.29 -0.42 3.96
C LYS A 211 -19.29 -0.89 2.90
N ALA A 212 -18.88 -1.82 2.05
CA ALA A 212 -19.72 -2.40 1.00
C ALA A 212 -20.86 -3.26 1.58
N ASP A 213 -20.59 -4.05 2.62
CA ASP A 213 -21.59 -4.83 3.35
C ASP A 213 -22.63 -3.89 4.02
N SER A 214 -22.19 -2.77 4.60
CA SER A 214 -23.07 -1.76 5.19
C SER A 214 -23.95 -1.07 4.15
N LEU A 215 -23.40 -0.79 2.96
CA LEU A 215 -24.16 -0.24 1.84
C LEU A 215 -25.25 -1.20 1.36
N LEU A 216 -24.97 -2.51 1.25
CA LEU A 216 -25.97 -3.50 0.87
C LEU A 216 -27.15 -3.52 1.86
N SER A 217 -26.87 -3.49 3.17
CA SER A 217 -27.92 -3.41 4.19
C SER A 217 -28.74 -2.11 4.15
N LEU A 218 -28.21 -1.03 3.58
CA LEU A 218 -28.92 0.23 3.39
C LEU A 218 -29.77 0.22 2.12
N LEU A 219 -29.29 -0.42 1.05
CA LEU A 219 -30.04 -0.62 -0.19
C LEU A 219 -31.27 -1.52 -0.01
N GLU A 220 -31.23 -2.42 0.97
CA GLU A 220 -32.38 -3.25 1.37
C GLU A 220 -33.50 -2.46 2.09
N GLN A 221 -33.31 -1.17 2.37
CA GLN A 221 -34.28 -0.30 3.05
C GLN A 221 -35.01 0.62 2.05
N ASP A 222 -36.29 0.93 2.31
CA ASP A 222 -37.14 1.70 1.38
C ASP A 222 -36.76 3.18 1.21
N ASN A 223 -35.97 3.74 2.14
CA ASN A 223 -35.56 5.16 2.12
C ASN A 223 -34.05 5.28 1.89
N LEU A 224 -33.65 5.55 0.65
CA LEU A 224 -32.24 5.69 0.29
C LEU A 224 -31.76 7.14 0.46
N PRO A 225 -30.78 7.42 1.35
CA PRO A 225 -30.15 8.73 1.43
C PRO A 225 -29.20 8.98 0.25
N VAL A 226 -28.92 10.25 -0.05
CA VAL A 226 -27.94 10.67 -1.07
C VAL A 226 -26.55 10.07 -0.83
N GLU A 227 -26.22 9.78 0.42
CA GLU A 227 -24.98 9.15 0.87
C GLU A 227 -24.79 7.73 0.29
N VAL A 228 -25.87 7.05 -0.13
CA VAL A 228 -25.79 5.75 -0.82
C VAL A 228 -25.07 5.90 -2.14
N LEU A 229 -25.47 6.85 -2.98
CA LEU A 229 -24.90 7.05 -4.31
C LEU A 229 -23.41 7.39 -4.20
N GLN A 230 -23.07 8.31 -3.30
CA GLN A 230 -21.67 8.67 -2.99
C GLN A 230 -20.86 7.44 -2.55
N THR A 231 -21.44 6.58 -1.71
CA THR A 231 -20.76 5.37 -1.24
C THR A 231 -20.55 4.36 -2.38
N VAL A 232 -21.53 4.19 -3.27
CA VAL A 232 -21.43 3.35 -4.47
C VAL A 232 -20.32 3.86 -5.39
N GLU A 233 -20.31 5.16 -5.70
CA GLU A 233 -19.30 5.79 -6.54
C GLU A 233 -17.89 5.61 -5.96
N GLY A 234 -17.74 5.83 -4.65
CA GLY A 234 -16.47 5.63 -3.96
C GLY A 234 -15.97 4.17 -4.02
N ILE A 235 -16.86 3.20 -3.79
CA ILE A 235 -16.52 1.77 -3.90
C ILE A 235 -16.16 1.40 -5.33
N ALA A 236 -16.88 1.92 -6.33
CA ALA A 236 -16.61 1.67 -7.74
C ALA A 236 -15.21 2.18 -8.14
N LEU A 237 -14.83 3.38 -7.72
CA LEU A 237 -13.50 3.95 -7.95
C LEU A 237 -12.40 3.09 -7.31
N ILE A 238 -12.59 2.68 -6.04
CA ILE A 238 -11.63 1.81 -5.35
C ILE A 238 -11.50 0.46 -6.07
N ALA A 239 -12.60 -0.13 -6.52
CA ALA A 239 -12.60 -1.38 -7.28
C ALA A 239 -11.85 -1.23 -8.61
N GLN A 240 -11.99 -0.12 -9.31
CA GLN A 240 -11.23 0.18 -10.53
C GLN A 240 -9.72 0.27 -10.24
N LEU A 241 -9.33 0.98 -9.18
CA LEU A 241 -7.92 1.05 -8.77
C LEU A 241 -7.35 -0.33 -8.42
N ALA A 242 -8.13 -1.15 -7.70
CA ALA A 242 -7.75 -2.51 -7.35
C ALA A 242 -7.61 -3.41 -8.59
N ALA A 243 -8.49 -3.26 -9.58
CA ALA A 243 -8.38 -3.93 -10.88
C ALA A 243 -7.12 -3.52 -11.64
N MET A 244 -6.73 -2.23 -11.62
CA MET A 244 -5.44 -1.81 -12.19
C MET A 244 -4.25 -2.45 -11.47
N CYS A 245 -4.34 -2.61 -10.15
CA CYS A 245 -3.29 -3.27 -9.37
C CYS A 245 -3.09 -4.74 -9.77
N THR A 246 -4.14 -5.49 -10.15
CA THR A 246 -3.96 -6.88 -10.62
C THR A 246 -3.25 -6.97 -11.95
N VAL A 247 -3.55 -6.06 -12.87
CA VAL A 247 -2.93 -6.00 -14.19
C VAL A 247 -1.44 -5.68 -14.05
N HIS A 248 -1.11 -4.62 -13.31
CA HIS A 248 0.29 -4.19 -13.16
C HIS A 248 1.11 -5.17 -12.31
N SER A 249 0.52 -5.82 -11.30
CA SER A 249 1.24 -6.84 -10.53
C SER A 249 1.60 -8.05 -11.40
N ARG A 250 0.80 -8.38 -12.42
CA ARG A 250 1.09 -9.46 -13.38
C ARG A 250 2.23 -9.09 -14.32
N GLU A 251 2.31 -7.84 -14.76
CA GLU A 251 3.39 -7.33 -15.60
C GLU A 251 4.73 -7.32 -14.85
N ASP A 252 4.73 -6.85 -13.60
CA ASP A 252 5.90 -6.85 -12.73
C ASP A 252 6.39 -8.30 -12.46
N LEU A 253 5.47 -9.26 -12.28
CA LEU A 253 5.78 -10.69 -12.11
C LEU A 253 6.48 -11.28 -13.35
N ASN A 254 5.89 -11.07 -14.53
CA ASN A 254 6.45 -11.58 -15.78
C ASN A 254 7.86 -11.01 -16.04
N ARG A 255 8.09 -9.75 -15.66
CA ARG A 255 9.39 -9.07 -15.84
C ARG A 255 10.48 -9.63 -14.92
N ILE A 256 10.14 -9.95 -13.67
CA ILE A 256 11.06 -10.59 -12.72
C ILE A 256 11.41 -12.01 -13.18
N ASP A 257 10.42 -12.79 -13.63
CA ASP A 257 10.65 -14.15 -14.15
C ASP A 257 11.59 -14.14 -15.37
N HIS A 258 11.45 -13.18 -16.29
CA HIS A 258 12.35 -13.03 -17.43
C HIS A 258 13.77 -12.60 -17.03
N GLN A 259 13.94 -11.77 -15.99
CA GLN A 259 15.26 -11.40 -15.48
C GLN A 259 15.95 -12.56 -14.77
N VAL A 260 15.22 -13.31 -13.96
CA VAL A 260 15.73 -14.49 -13.25
C VAL A 260 16.09 -15.59 -14.25
N ALA A 261 15.23 -15.88 -15.23
CA ALA A 261 15.52 -16.84 -16.31
C ALA A 261 16.76 -16.43 -17.13
N ASN A 262 16.95 -15.15 -17.42
CA ASN A 262 18.16 -14.67 -18.11
C ASN A 262 19.42 -14.77 -17.25
N MET A 263 19.32 -14.64 -15.93
CA MET A 263 20.45 -14.77 -15.02
C MET A 263 20.91 -16.24 -14.87
N TYR A 264 19.97 -17.20 -14.89
CA TYR A 264 20.28 -18.64 -14.89
C TYR A 264 20.77 -19.16 -16.25
N ASN A 265 20.34 -18.57 -17.36
CA ASN A 265 20.82 -18.92 -18.70
C ASN A 265 22.26 -18.45 -18.98
N LEU A 266 22.84 -17.59 -18.14
CA LEU A 266 24.24 -17.19 -18.29
C LEU A 266 25.23 -18.25 -17.78
N TYR A 267 24.77 -19.25 -17.02
CA TYR A 267 25.61 -20.30 -16.44
C TYR A 267 25.35 -21.72 -16.99
N SER A 268 24.41 -21.90 -17.91
CA SER A 268 24.04 -23.22 -18.42
C SER A 268 23.94 -23.22 -19.95
N HIS A 269 25.05 -23.51 -20.63
CA HIS A 269 24.98 -24.03 -22.00
C HIS A 269 24.61 -25.51 -21.92
N GLU A 270 23.33 -25.84 -22.11
CA GLU A 270 22.87 -26.93 -22.99
C GLU A 270 21.35 -27.10 -22.93
N ASN A 271 20.81 -27.50 -24.09
CA ASN A 271 19.40 -27.58 -24.44
C ASN A 271 18.55 -28.39 -23.43
N GLY A 272 17.45 -27.80 -22.98
CA GLY A 272 16.40 -28.53 -22.26
C GLY A 272 15.16 -27.66 -22.07
N ASN A 273 14.02 -28.09 -22.61
CA ASN A 273 12.72 -27.40 -22.55
C ASN A 273 12.40 -26.89 -21.14
N ALA A 274 12.38 -25.57 -20.96
CA ALA A 274 11.88 -24.95 -19.74
C ALA A 274 10.38 -25.26 -19.61
N SER A 275 10.07 -26.21 -18.75
CA SER A 275 8.71 -26.56 -18.37
C SER A 275 8.04 -25.34 -17.75
N GLU A 276 7.06 -24.78 -18.45
CA GLU A 276 6.13 -23.76 -17.94
C GLU A 276 5.35 -24.35 -16.75
N SER A 277 5.86 -24.21 -15.53
CA SER A 277 5.04 -24.27 -14.33
C SER A 277 4.66 -22.85 -13.92
N LYS A 278 3.83 -22.21 -14.75
CA LYS A 278 3.20 -20.92 -14.42
C LYS A 278 2.16 -21.15 -13.33
N GLU A 279 2.53 -20.96 -12.07
CA GLU A 279 1.53 -20.80 -11.01
C GLU A 279 0.85 -19.45 -11.18
N HIS A 280 -0.38 -19.47 -11.72
CA HIS A 280 -1.18 -18.26 -11.91
C HIS A 280 -1.77 -17.82 -10.56
N ILE A 281 -1.19 -16.80 -9.92
CA ILE A 281 -1.81 -16.16 -8.74
C ILE A 281 -2.95 -15.25 -9.22
N GLN A 282 -4.16 -15.48 -8.72
CA GLN A 282 -5.33 -14.64 -9.00
C GLN A 282 -5.78 -13.92 -7.74
N LEU A 283 -5.69 -12.59 -7.75
CA LEU A 283 -6.18 -11.74 -6.67
C LEU A 283 -7.69 -11.53 -6.80
N ILE A 284 -8.45 -11.92 -5.79
CA ILE A 284 -9.88 -11.63 -5.68
C ILE A 284 -10.07 -10.45 -4.74
N TRP A 285 -10.49 -9.33 -5.34
CA TRP A 285 -10.83 -8.10 -4.64
C TRP A 285 -12.32 -8.09 -4.27
N ILE A 286 -13.23 -8.34 -5.21
CA ILE A 286 -14.67 -8.36 -4.93
C ILE A 286 -15.13 -9.80 -4.69
N SER A 287 -15.85 -10.06 -3.60
CA SER A 287 -16.41 -11.39 -3.33
C SER A 287 -17.55 -11.69 -4.32
N SER A 288 -17.66 -12.94 -4.76
CA SER A 288 -18.77 -13.39 -5.59
C SER A 288 -20.13 -13.19 -4.91
N GLU A 289 -20.16 -13.27 -3.59
CA GLU A 289 -21.33 -13.01 -2.76
C GLU A 289 -21.80 -11.55 -2.84
N PHE A 290 -20.87 -10.58 -2.82
CA PHE A 290 -21.18 -9.17 -3.01
C PHE A 290 -21.81 -8.94 -4.39
N THR A 291 -21.21 -9.49 -5.45
CA THR A 291 -21.73 -9.37 -6.81
C THR A 291 -23.13 -9.99 -6.95
N MET A 292 -23.39 -11.15 -6.33
CA MET A 292 -24.70 -11.78 -6.39
C MET A 292 -25.80 -11.01 -5.64
N ARG A 293 -25.45 -10.33 -4.54
CA ARG A 293 -26.41 -9.51 -3.79
C ARG A 293 -26.67 -8.16 -4.45
N ALA A 294 -25.64 -7.55 -5.04
CA ALA A 294 -25.77 -6.25 -5.72
C ALA A 294 -26.53 -6.32 -7.07
N VAL A 295 -26.63 -7.50 -7.69
CA VAL A 295 -27.33 -7.73 -8.97
C VAL A 295 -28.81 -8.11 -8.76
N ARG A 296 -29.23 -8.35 -7.52
CA ARG A 296 -30.64 -8.60 -7.17
C ARG A 296 -31.44 -7.32 -7.07
#